data_AF-A0A7V7SU91-F1
#
_entry.id   AF-A0A7V7SU91-F1
#
_cell.length_a   1.000
_cell.length_b   1.000
_cell.length_c   1.000
_cell.angle_alpha   90.00
_cell.angle_beta   90.00
_cell.angle_gamma   90.00
#
_symmetry.space_group_name_H-M   'P 1'
#
loop_
_entity.id
_entity.type
_entity.pdbx_description
1 polymer ?
#
loop_
_entity_poly.entity_id
_entity_poly.type
_entity_poly.pdbx_seq_one_letter_code
_entity_poly.pdbx_strand_id
1 'polypeptide(L)'
;MLIGSILFFVVGLQDRNFFLIATKPDNVPIAGMLLLVGFFTWLAFRRAVINDDLRDRGEPNLEERASRQKVFTWPDLVYSELIALMVTGAILVVWSIYLKAPIEEPAAPALSPNPAKAPWYFLGLQEMLVYFDPWLAGVVFPSMIIVGLQALPYIDRNPKGNGYYTFKERPFAIAVFMFGFMILWISLVVLGTFLRGPNWSFFGPFDYWDHSKLEPLINVDLSELFWVYMLGQPLPDFWLVREFPGILLIVLYLGFLPILLAKTWFKKMFIEIGFARYMVMIQLFLFMALLPIKMILRWTFNLKYLVHINEFFLNI
;
A
#
# COMPACT_ATOMS: atom_id res chain seq x y z
N MET A 1 -6.23 -3.52 -16.06
CA MET A 1 -6.39 -2.66 -14.87
C MET A 1 -7.12 -1.37 -15.21
N LEU A 2 -6.57 -0.45 -16.01
CA LEU A 2 -7.22 0.83 -16.36
C LEU A 2 -8.66 0.68 -16.90
N ILE A 3 -8.89 -0.22 -17.86
CA ILE A 3 -10.23 -0.49 -18.41
C ILE A 3 -11.18 -1.04 -17.33
N GLY A 4 -10.70 -1.93 -16.46
CA GLY A 4 -11.50 -2.49 -15.37
C GLY A 4 -11.86 -1.44 -14.31
N SER A 5 -10.93 -0.56 -13.95
CA SER A 5 -11.18 0.56 -13.04
C SER A 5 -12.15 1.57 -13.64
N ILE A 6 -11.97 1.95 -14.91
CA ILE A 6 -12.89 2.85 -15.62
C ILE A 6 -14.29 2.22 -15.67
N LEU A 7 -14.40 0.94 -16.04
CA LEU A 7 -15.67 0.25 -16.14
C LEU A 7 -16.35 0.13 -14.76
N PHE A 8 -15.59 -0.18 -13.70
CA PHE A 8 -16.09 -0.19 -12.34
C PHE A 8 -16.64 1.18 -11.91
N PHE A 9 -15.93 2.27 -12.18
CA PHE A 9 -16.42 3.61 -11.85
C PHE A 9 -17.62 4.00 -12.72
N VAL A 10 -17.62 3.72 -14.02
CA VAL A 10 -18.73 4.06 -14.92
C VAL A 10 -20.00 3.30 -14.55
N VAL A 11 -19.90 1.99 -14.29
CA VAL A 11 -21.04 1.17 -13.87
C VAL A 11 -21.43 1.52 -12.43
N GLY A 12 -20.45 1.69 -11.53
CA GLY A 12 -20.71 1.97 -10.13
C GLY A 12 -21.37 3.34 -9.92
N LEU A 13 -21.03 4.36 -10.71
CA LEU A 13 -21.69 5.67 -10.65
C LEU A 13 -23.16 5.63 -11.07
N GLN A 14 -23.65 4.54 -11.67
CA GLN A 14 -25.08 4.33 -11.93
C GLN A 14 -25.83 3.89 -10.67
N ASP A 15 -25.14 3.28 -9.71
CA ASP A 15 -25.71 2.94 -8.41
C ASP A 15 -25.81 4.19 -7.52
N ARG A 16 -26.98 4.37 -6.90
CA ARG A 16 -27.26 5.56 -6.09
C ARG A 16 -26.39 5.63 -4.84
N ASN A 17 -26.10 4.50 -4.19
CA ASN A 17 -25.32 4.48 -2.96
C ASN A 17 -23.85 4.79 -3.25
N PHE A 18 -23.28 4.13 -4.26
CA PHE A 18 -21.91 4.38 -4.69
C PHE A 18 -21.72 5.80 -5.21
N PHE A 19 -22.68 6.33 -5.97
CA PHE A 19 -22.65 7.73 -6.42
C PHE A 19 -22.53 8.71 -5.25
N LEU A 20 -23.33 8.55 -4.20
CA LEU A 20 -23.28 9.41 -3.02
C LEU A 20 -21.95 9.34 -2.27
N ILE A 21 -21.28 8.18 -2.30
CA ILE A 21 -19.96 8.00 -1.68
C ILE A 21 -18.88 8.62 -2.58
N ALA A 22 -18.85 8.29 -3.86
CA ALA A 22 -17.79 8.70 -4.79
C ALA A 22 -17.78 10.20 -5.07
N THR A 23 -18.94 10.87 -5.00
CA THR A 23 -19.07 12.30 -5.24
C THR A 23 -18.83 13.17 -3.99
N LYS A 24 -18.54 12.58 -2.83
CA LYS A 24 -18.11 13.34 -1.66
C LYS A 24 -16.85 14.15 -2.02
N PRO A 25 -16.76 15.44 -1.65
CA PRO A 25 -15.62 16.28 -2.02
C PRO A 25 -14.25 15.67 -1.70
N ASP A 26 -14.11 14.96 -0.57
CA ASP A 26 -12.87 14.29 -0.16
C ASP A 26 -12.53 13.03 -0.96
N ASN A 27 -13.52 12.41 -1.61
CA ASN A 27 -13.36 11.18 -2.36
C ASN A 27 -13.05 11.45 -3.85
N VAL A 28 -13.39 12.64 -4.37
CA VAL A 28 -13.10 13.01 -5.76
C VAL A 28 -11.59 13.01 -6.08
N PRO A 29 -10.69 13.55 -5.22
CA PRO A 29 -9.24 13.42 -5.42
C PRO A 29 -8.77 11.97 -5.56
N ILE A 30 -9.40 11.04 -4.86
CA ILE A 30 -9.04 9.62 -4.86
C ILE A 30 -9.45 8.98 -6.19
N ALA A 31 -10.65 9.29 -6.69
CA ALA A 31 -11.07 8.86 -8.03
C ALA A 31 -10.12 9.39 -9.13
N GLY A 32 -9.75 10.67 -9.04
CA GLY A 32 -8.75 11.28 -9.93
C GLY A 32 -7.38 10.60 -9.83
N MET A 33 -6.90 10.35 -8.61
CA MET A 33 -5.65 9.63 -8.34
C MET A 33 -5.67 8.24 -8.98
N LEU A 34 -6.76 7.47 -8.85
CA LEU A 34 -6.86 6.12 -9.43
C LEU A 34 -6.77 6.15 -10.97
N LEU A 35 -7.38 7.14 -11.61
CA LEU A 35 -7.25 7.33 -13.06
C LEU A 35 -5.82 7.70 -13.46
N LEU A 36 -5.20 8.65 -12.75
CA LEU A 36 -3.82 9.07 -13.02
C LEU A 36 -2.83 7.93 -12.79
N VAL A 37 -2.93 7.22 -11.67
CA VAL A 37 -2.10 6.06 -11.34
C VAL A 37 -2.27 4.98 -12.42
N GLY A 38 -3.51 4.68 -12.82
CA GLY A 38 -3.78 3.73 -13.90
C GLY A 38 -3.17 4.15 -15.24
N PHE A 39 -3.30 5.42 -15.62
CA PHE A 39 -2.75 5.96 -16.86
C PHE A 39 -1.21 5.97 -16.85
N PHE A 40 -0.57 6.52 -15.82
CA PHE A 40 0.88 6.60 -15.73
C PHE A 40 1.53 5.22 -15.58
N THR A 41 0.88 4.30 -14.88
CA THR A 41 1.31 2.90 -14.83
C THR A 41 1.27 2.27 -16.22
N TRP A 42 0.16 2.45 -16.95
CA TRP A 42 0.05 1.98 -18.33
C TRP A 42 1.11 2.62 -19.24
N LEU A 43 1.32 3.93 -19.15
CA LEU A 43 2.32 4.65 -19.94
C LEU A 43 3.74 4.13 -19.67
N ALA A 44 4.10 3.94 -18.39
CA ALA A 44 5.40 3.42 -17.98
C ALA A 44 5.64 2.01 -18.55
N PHE A 45 4.66 1.11 -18.43
CA PHE A 45 4.78 -0.24 -19.00
C PHE A 45 4.74 -0.25 -20.53
N ARG A 46 3.93 0.60 -21.15
CA ARG A 46 3.90 0.77 -22.61
C ARG A 46 5.28 1.18 -23.12
N ARG A 47 5.92 2.17 -22.47
CA ARG A 47 7.29 2.59 -22.79
C ARG A 47 8.31 1.49 -22.53
N ALA A 48 8.19 0.77 -21.41
CA ALA A 48 9.05 -0.35 -21.09
C ALA A 48 9.02 -1.45 -22.17
N VAL A 49 7.83 -1.81 -22.66
CA VAL A 49 7.68 -2.80 -23.73
C VAL A 49 8.29 -2.32 -25.04
N ILE A 50 8.07 -1.05 -25.41
CA ILE A 50 8.67 -0.49 -26.63
C ILE A 50 10.20 -0.47 -26.51
N ASN A 51 10.74 0.00 -25.39
CA ASN A 51 12.18 0.04 -25.16
C ASN A 51 12.80 -1.36 -25.13
N ASP A 52 12.13 -2.34 -24.53
CA ASP A 52 12.59 -3.72 -24.49
C ASP A 52 12.62 -4.34 -25.90
N ASP A 53 11.65 -4.02 -26.78
CA ASP A 53 11.62 -4.44 -28.19
C ASP A 53 12.70 -3.74 -29.04
N LEU A 54 12.89 -2.42 -28.86
CA LEU A 54 13.99 -1.68 -29.51
C LEU A 54 15.35 -2.24 -29.13
N ARG A 55 15.54 -2.56 -27.85
CA ARG A 55 16.77 -3.18 -27.35
C ARG A 55 17.01 -4.55 -27.96
N ASP A 56 15.97 -5.38 -28.09
CA ASP A 56 16.08 -6.70 -28.72
C ASP A 56 16.44 -6.59 -30.22
N ARG A 57 16.14 -5.46 -30.87
CA ARG A 57 16.59 -5.11 -32.24
C ARG A 57 17.97 -4.44 -32.31
N GLY A 58 18.61 -4.18 -31.17
CA GLY A 58 19.88 -3.46 -31.10
C GLY A 58 19.77 -1.96 -31.41
N GLU A 59 18.56 -1.39 -31.33
CA GLU A 59 18.31 0.02 -31.57
C GLU A 59 18.36 0.85 -30.27
N PRO A 60 18.69 2.16 -30.33
CA PRO A 60 18.66 3.03 -29.16
C PRO A 60 17.24 3.14 -28.59
N ASN A 61 17.13 3.22 -27.27
CA ASN A 61 15.83 3.36 -26.58
C ASN A 61 15.21 4.75 -26.81
N LEU A 62 13.92 4.92 -26.47
CA LEU A 62 13.18 6.16 -26.72
C LEU A 62 13.81 7.37 -26.01
N GLU A 63 14.20 7.21 -24.75
CA GLU A 63 14.80 8.28 -23.93
C GLU A 63 16.18 8.70 -24.47
N GLU A 64 16.97 7.75 -24.97
CA GLU A 64 18.25 8.03 -25.61
C GLU A 64 18.04 8.80 -26.91
N ARG A 65 17.09 8.39 -27.76
CA ARG A 65 16.73 9.15 -28.97
C ARG A 65 16.29 10.57 -28.64
N ALA A 66 15.46 10.75 -27.61
CA ALA A 66 15.00 12.05 -27.16
C ALA A 66 16.15 12.90 -26.60
N SER A 67 17.06 12.31 -25.83
CA SER A 67 18.21 13.02 -25.24
C SER A 67 19.18 13.61 -26.27
N ARG A 68 19.23 13.02 -27.48
CA ARG A 68 20.01 13.53 -28.61
C ARG A 68 19.40 14.81 -29.21
N GLN A 69 18.09 15.03 -29.03
CA GLN A 69 17.39 16.23 -29.48
C GLN A 69 17.35 17.24 -28.34
N LYS A 70 18.33 18.13 -28.29
CA LYS A 70 18.37 19.21 -27.29
C LYS A 70 17.59 20.42 -27.80
N VAL A 71 16.79 21.00 -26.91
CA VAL A 71 16.09 22.28 -27.10
C VAL A 71 16.69 23.32 -26.16
N PHE A 72 16.45 24.60 -26.42
CA PHE A 72 16.97 25.64 -25.53
C PHE A 72 16.16 25.68 -24.23
N THR A 73 16.83 25.83 -23.09
CA THR A 73 16.14 26.02 -21.80
C THR A 73 15.26 27.27 -21.85
N TRP A 74 15.80 28.36 -22.39
CA TRP A 74 15.05 29.56 -22.73
C TRP A 74 15.15 29.78 -24.23
N PRO A 75 14.05 29.94 -24.98
CA PRO A 75 12.68 30.11 -24.50
C PRO A 75 11.91 28.78 -24.29
N ASP A 76 12.32 27.68 -24.92
CA ASP A 76 11.45 26.52 -25.15
C ASP A 76 10.94 25.85 -23.85
N LEU A 77 11.84 25.50 -22.92
CA LEU A 77 11.44 24.86 -21.67
C LEU A 77 10.64 25.81 -20.78
N VAL A 78 11.15 27.03 -20.55
CA VAL A 78 10.52 27.98 -19.62
C VAL A 78 9.11 28.37 -20.04
N TYR A 79 8.85 28.61 -21.33
CA TYR A 79 7.47 28.88 -21.77
C TYR A 79 6.56 27.66 -21.60
N SER A 80 7.06 26.45 -21.89
CA SER A 80 6.26 25.23 -21.70
C SER A 80 5.90 25.00 -20.23
N GLU A 81 6.84 25.22 -19.31
CA GLU A 81 6.62 25.14 -17.87
C GLU A 81 5.69 26.25 -17.36
N LEU A 82 5.83 27.47 -17.86
CA LEU A 82 4.94 28.59 -17.51
C LEU A 82 3.50 28.32 -17.96
N ILE A 83 3.30 27.79 -19.17
CA ILE A 83 1.97 27.39 -19.66
C ILE A 83 1.41 26.27 -18.77
N ALA A 84 2.21 25.24 -18.46
CA ALA A 84 1.79 24.16 -17.57
C ALA A 84 1.39 24.69 -16.19
N LEU A 85 2.18 25.60 -15.61
CA LEU A 85 1.88 26.24 -14.34
C LEU A 85 0.58 27.05 -14.39
N MET A 86 0.37 27.85 -15.42
CA MET A 86 -0.88 28.62 -15.58
C MET A 86 -2.10 27.69 -15.72
N VAL A 87 -1.99 26.64 -16.53
CA VAL A 87 -3.07 25.66 -16.74
C VAL A 87 -3.35 24.88 -15.45
N THR A 88 -2.33 24.35 -14.79
CA THR A 88 -2.50 23.64 -13.51
C THR A 88 -3.06 24.56 -12.43
N GLY A 89 -2.58 25.81 -12.34
CA GLY A 89 -3.11 26.82 -11.43
C GLY A 89 -4.60 27.11 -11.68
N ALA A 90 -4.98 27.30 -12.95
CA ALA A 90 -6.38 27.49 -13.32
C ALA A 90 -7.25 26.29 -12.95
N ILE A 91 -6.77 25.06 -13.20
CA ILE A 91 -7.47 23.82 -12.81
C ILE A 91 -7.66 23.76 -11.28
N LEU A 92 -6.62 24.08 -10.49
CA LEU A 92 -6.70 24.06 -9.03
C LEU A 92 -7.65 25.14 -8.50
N VAL A 93 -7.68 26.33 -9.10
CA VAL A 93 -8.64 27.40 -8.73
C VAL A 93 -10.07 26.94 -9.00
N VAL A 94 -10.35 26.42 -10.20
CA VAL A 94 -11.67 25.87 -10.54
C VAL A 94 -12.05 24.75 -9.56
N TRP A 95 -11.14 23.81 -9.31
CA TRP A 95 -11.35 22.73 -8.34
C TRP A 95 -11.73 23.27 -6.95
N SER A 96 -11.02 24.28 -6.45
CA SER A 96 -11.26 24.88 -5.13
C SER A 96 -12.63 25.57 -5.00
N ILE A 97 -13.18 26.06 -6.11
CA ILE A 97 -14.49 26.73 -6.15
C ILE A 97 -15.62 25.69 -6.13
N TYR A 98 -15.48 24.62 -6.93
CA TYR A 98 -16.54 23.62 -7.10
C TYR A 98 -16.53 22.52 -6.04
N LEU A 99 -15.36 22.11 -5.55
CA LEU A 99 -15.20 21.07 -4.53
C LEU A 99 -14.81 21.71 -3.20
N LYS A 100 -15.85 22.14 -2.47
CA LYS A 100 -15.68 22.75 -1.15
C LYS A 100 -15.12 21.72 -0.17
N ALA A 101 -14.14 22.15 0.61
CA ALA A 101 -13.65 21.35 1.73
C ALA A 101 -14.81 21.07 2.71
N PRO A 102 -14.96 19.82 3.19
CA PRO A 102 -15.93 19.48 4.22
C PRO A 102 -15.39 19.98 5.56
N ILE A 103 -15.64 21.25 5.85
CA ILE A 103 -15.32 21.85 7.14
C ILE A 103 -16.41 21.43 8.11
N GLU A 104 -16.02 20.66 9.12
CA GLU A 104 -16.90 20.22 10.22
C GLU A 104 -17.17 21.36 11.21
N GLU A 105 -18.13 21.13 12.10
CA GLU A 105 -18.42 22.03 13.23
C GLU A 105 -17.19 22.24 14.14
N PRO A 106 -17.16 23.32 14.95
CA PRO A 106 -16.08 23.55 15.90
C PRO A 106 -15.82 22.32 16.79
N ALA A 107 -14.55 21.95 16.93
CA ALA A 107 -14.16 20.73 17.62
C ALA A 107 -14.68 20.70 19.08
N ALA A 108 -15.35 19.61 19.43
CA ALA A 108 -15.85 19.34 20.78
C ALA A 108 -15.16 18.08 21.35
N PRO A 109 -14.44 18.15 22.48
CA PRO A 109 -13.75 16.98 23.05
C PRO A 109 -14.66 15.81 23.43
N ALA A 110 -15.96 16.08 23.65
CA ALA A 110 -16.95 15.08 24.01
C ALA A 110 -17.57 14.35 22.80
N LEU A 111 -17.29 14.79 21.57
CA LEU A 111 -17.87 14.24 20.34
C LEU A 111 -16.76 13.82 19.37
N SER A 112 -16.62 12.51 19.17
CA SER A 112 -15.79 11.97 18.09
C SER A 112 -16.66 11.72 16.85
N PRO A 113 -16.32 12.28 15.67
CA PRO A 113 -17.10 12.06 14.46
C PRO A 113 -17.09 10.59 14.05
N ASN A 114 -18.19 10.12 13.47
CA ASN A 114 -18.33 8.74 13.01
C ASN A 114 -18.86 8.70 11.57
N PRO A 115 -18.08 8.22 10.59
CA PRO A 115 -16.69 7.73 10.72
C PRO A 115 -15.67 8.87 10.80
N ALA A 116 -14.66 8.74 11.66
CA ALA A 116 -13.48 9.60 11.64
C ALA A 116 -12.51 9.10 10.55
N LYS A 117 -12.58 9.66 9.34
CA LYS A 117 -11.65 9.35 8.24
C LYS A 117 -10.45 10.29 8.25
N ALA A 118 -9.26 9.72 8.11
CA ALA A 118 -8.04 10.47 7.89
C ALA A 118 -8.03 11.05 6.46
N PRO A 119 -7.23 12.10 6.22
CA PRO A 119 -6.97 12.57 4.86
C PRO A 119 -6.54 11.42 3.94
N TRP A 120 -6.93 11.49 2.67
CA TRP A 120 -6.79 10.38 1.71
C TRP A 120 -5.37 9.82 1.57
N TYR A 121 -4.35 10.66 1.74
CA TYR A 121 -2.94 10.25 1.69
C TYR A 121 -2.47 9.44 2.91
N PHE A 122 -3.24 9.45 4.01
CA PHE A 122 -3.04 8.61 5.20
C PHE A 122 -4.03 7.46 5.31
N LEU A 123 -5.01 7.38 4.42
CA LEU A 123 -6.09 6.41 4.53
C LEU A 123 -5.61 4.96 4.42
N GLY A 124 -4.54 4.73 3.65
CA GLY A 124 -3.87 3.42 3.61
C GLY A 124 -3.31 3.01 4.97
N LEU A 125 -2.67 3.94 5.70
CA LEU A 125 -2.19 3.70 7.07
C LEU A 125 -3.35 3.49 8.05
N GLN A 126 -4.43 4.25 7.88
CA GLN A 126 -5.61 4.09 8.73
C GLN A 126 -6.22 2.69 8.56
N GLU A 127 -6.30 2.19 7.33
CA GLU A 127 -6.80 0.82 7.08
C GLU A 127 -5.88 -0.24 7.69
N MET A 128 -4.56 0.00 7.79
CA MET A 128 -3.63 -0.90 8.48
C MET A 128 -3.93 -1.08 9.97
N LEU A 129 -4.58 -0.12 10.64
CA LEU A 129 -4.97 -0.21 12.07
C LEU A 129 -6.03 -1.29 12.34
N VAL A 130 -6.76 -1.71 11.30
CA VAL A 130 -7.68 -2.85 11.42
C VAL A 130 -6.89 -4.14 11.69
N TYR A 131 -5.71 -4.26 11.09
CA TYR A 131 -4.91 -5.48 11.08
C TYR A 131 -3.81 -5.50 12.15
N PHE A 132 -3.25 -4.34 12.48
CA PHE A 132 -2.14 -4.23 13.42
C PHE A 132 -2.46 -3.30 14.59
N ASP A 133 -1.68 -3.41 15.66
CA ASP A 133 -1.74 -2.50 16.79
C ASP A 133 -1.21 -1.09 16.39
N PRO A 134 -1.72 0.00 16.99
CA PRO A 134 -1.32 1.38 16.63
C PRO A 134 0.18 1.65 16.55
N TRP A 135 1.02 1.05 17.39
CA TRP A 135 2.47 1.31 17.33
C TRP A 135 3.13 0.70 16.08
N LEU A 136 2.65 -0.46 15.62
CA LEU A 136 3.14 -1.08 14.39
C LEU A 136 2.65 -0.32 13.15
N ALA A 137 1.33 -0.11 13.05
CA ALA A 137 0.72 0.57 11.91
C ALA A 137 1.09 2.06 11.82
N GLY A 138 1.20 2.75 12.96
CA GLY A 138 1.42 4.19 13.04
C GLY A 138 2.90 4.59 13.02
N VAL A 139 3.82 3.74 13.51
CA VAL A 139 5.24 4.12 13.67
C VAL A 139 6.16 3.19 12.89
N VAL A 140 6.13 1.89 13.18
CA VAL A 140 7.11 0.93 12.66
C VAL A 140 6.99 0.76 11.14
N PHE A 141 5.79 0.43 10.63
CA PHE A 141 5.61 0.25 9.17
C PHE A 141 5.89 1.53 8.36
N PRO A 142 5.38 2.72 8.73
CA PRO A 142 5.72 3.96 8.03
C PRO A 142 7.23 4.22 8.00
N SER A 143 7.91 4.02 9.14
CA SER A 143 9.35 4.21 9.25
C SER A 143 10.12 3.22 8.37
N MET A 144 9.72 1.95 8.34
CA MET A 144 10.33 0.94 7.47
C MET A 144 10.07 1.22 5.98
N ILE A 145 8.90 1.74 5.60
CA ILE A 145 8.63 2.15 4.22
C ILE A 145 9.57 3.28 3.81
N ILE A 146 9.68 4.34 4.62
CA ILE A 146 10.53 5.49 4.31
C ILE A 146 12.00 5.08 4.23
N VAL A 147 12.52 4.42 5.26
CA VAL A 147 13.91 3.96 5.31
C VAL A 147 14.18 2.93 4.20
N GLY A 148 13.23 2.05 3.92
CA GLY A 148 13.32 1.08 2.84
C GLY A 148 13.44 1.73 1.46
N LEU A 149 12.64 2.76 1.18
CA LEU A 149 12.72 3.53 -0.06
C LEU A 149 14.06 4.27 -0.19
N GLN A 150 14.56 4.85 0.90
CA GLN A 150 15.88 5.48 0.95
C GLN A 150 17.03 4.46 0.76
N ALA A 151 16.82 3.22 1.19
CA ALA A 151 17.81 2.15 1.06
C ALA A 151 17.88 1.55 -0.35
N LEU A 152 16.87 1.74 -1.21
CA LEU A 152 16.79 1.13 -2.55
C LEU A 152 18.07 1.34 -3.40
N PRO A 153 18.65 2.55 -3.51
CA PRO A 153 19.88 2.76 -4.30
C PRO A 153 21.11 2.00 -3.78
N TYR A 154 21.11 1.65 -2.49
CA TYR A 154 22.21 0.92 -1.84
C TYR A 154 22.03 -0.59 -1.93
N ILE A 155 20.79 -1.05 -2.04
CA ILE A 155 20.40 -2.45 -2.17
C ILE A 155 20.50 -2.91 -3.62
N ASP A 156 19.88 -2.17 -4.56
CA ASP A 156 19.87 -2.49 -5.99
C ASP A 156 21.05 -1.83 -6.70
N ARG A 157 22.07 -2.64 -7.01
CA ARG A 157 23.29 -2.21 -7.71
C ARG A 157 23.25 -2.44 -9.22
N ASN A 158 22.11 -2.88 -9.76
CA ASN A 158 22.00 -3.10 -11.19
C ASN A 158 22.12 -1.74 -11.91
N PRO A 159 23.10 -1.53 -12.80
CA PRO A 159 23.23 -0.27 -13.54
C PRO A 159 22.24 -0.19 -14.72
N LYS A 160 21.70 -1.32 -15.19
CA LYS A 160 20.79 -1.39 -16.34
C LYS A 160 19.43 -0.81 -15.98
N GLY A 161 18.69 -0.25 -16.93
CA GLY A 161 17.38 0.36 -16.67
C GLY A 161 17.44 1.66 -15.85
N ASN A 162 18.60 2.33 -15.82
CA ASN A 162 18.73 3.65 -15.20
C ASN A 162 18.39 4.74 -16.22
N GLY A 163 17.40 5.57 -15.93
CA GLY A 163 17.02 6.72 -16.78
C GLY A 163 16.13 6.40 -17.98
N TYR A 164 15.67 5.16 -18.13
CA TYR A 164 14.68 4.76 -19.15
C TYR A 164 13.77 3.65 -18.63
N TYR A 165 12.59 3.52 -19.23
CA TYR A 165 11.63 2.48 -18.86
C TYR A 165 12.07 1.13 -19.48
N THR A 166 12.15 0.08 -18.66
CA THR A 166 12.40 -1.31 -19.08
C THR A 166 11.78 -2.25 -18.06
N PHE A 167 11.25 -3.39 -18.50
CA PHE A 167 10.80 -4.44 -17.59
C PHE A 167 11.76 -5.63 -17.57
N LYS A 168 12.28 -6.03 -18.73
CA LYS A 168 13.16 -7.20 -18.88
C LYS A 168 14.46 -7.10 -18.09
N GLU A 169 14.95 -5.89 -17.80
CA GLU A 169 16.22 -5.71 -17.10
C GLU A 169 16.10 -5.71 -15.57
N ARG A 170 14.90 -5.47 -15.03
CA ARG A 170 14.64 -5.40 -13.59
C ARG A 170 13.28 -6.03 -13.19
N PRO A 171 12.96 -7.25 -13.64
CA PRO A 171 11.62 -7.81 -13.44
C PRO A 171 11.28 -7.97 -11.96
N PHE A 172 12.26 -8.39 -11.13
CA PHE A 172 12.05 -8.55 -9.70
C PHE A 172 11.79 -7.22 -8.97
N ALA A 173 12.66 -6.22 -9.15
CA ALA A 173 12.52 -4.94 -8.48
C ALA A 173 11.21 -4.23 -8.85
N ILE A 174 10.84 -4.26 -10.13
CA ILE A 174 9.60 -3.68 -10.62
C ILE A 174 8.40 -4.47 -10.10
N ALA A 175 8.42 -5.80 -10.14
CA ALA A 175 7.31 -6.61 -9.63
C ALA A 175 7.06 -6.38 -8.13
N VAL A 176 8.13 -6.36 -7.33
CA VAL A 176 8.04 -6.10 -5.88
C VAL A 176 7.51 -4.70 -5.60
N PHE A 177 8.04 -3.68 -6.28
CA PHE A 177 7.57 -2.31 -6.13
C PHE A 177 6.09 -2.18 -6.53
N MET A 178 5.69 -2.75 -7.66
CA MET A 178 4.31 -2.69 -8.14
C MET A 178 3.36 -3.49 -7.23
N PHE A 179 3.81 -4.60 -6.65
CA PHE A 179 3.03 -5.31 -5.64
C PHE A 179 2.80 -4.44 -4.39
N GLY A 180 3.87 -3.87 -3.83
CA GLY A 180 3.75 -3.01 -2.65
C GLY A 180 2.94 -1.74 -2.91
N PHE A 181 3.18 -1.06 -4.02
CA PHE A 181 2.51 0.19 -4.35
C PHE A 181 1.08 -0.03 -4.88
N MET A 182 0.90 -0.80 -5.96
CA MET A 182 -0.41 -0.93 -6.59
C MET A 182 -1.34 -1.88 -5.83
N ILE A 183 -0.82 -3.04 -5.42
CA ILE A 183 -1.67 -4.10 -4.85
C ILE A 183 -1.90 -3.87 -3.37
N LEU A 184 -0.89 -3.47 -2.60
CA LEU A 184 -1.09 -3.20 -1.17
C LEU A 184 -1.55 -1.76 -0.94
N TRP A 185 -0.72 -0.77 -1.27
CA TRP A 185 -0.99 0.62 -0.86
C TRP A 185 -2.26 1.21 -1.48
N ILE A 186 -2.39 1.17 -2.81
CA ILE A 186 -3.57 1.71 -3.50
C ILE A 186 -4.84 0.94 -3.11
N SER A 187 -4.78 -0.39 -2.95
CA SER A 187 -5.95 -1.16 -2.52
C SER A 187 -6.40 -0.77 -1.11
N LEU A 188 -5.49 -0.58 -0.16
CA LEU A 188 -5.85 -0.13 1.19
C LEU A 188 -6.53 1.24 1.17
N VAL A 189 -6.05 2.17 0.32
CA VAL A 189 -6.72 3.47 0.13
C VAL A 189 -8.12 3.27 -0.43
N VAL A 190 -8.31 2.39 -1.43
CA VAL A 190 -9.64 2.08 -2.00
C VAL A 190 -10.57 1.47 -0.96
N LEU A 191 -10.09 0.49 -0.17
CA LEU A 191 -10.85 -0.14 0.92
C LEU A 191 -11.30 0.91 1.94
N GLY A 192 -10.38 1.72 2.45
CA GLY A 192 -10.67 2.79 3.42
C GLY A 192 -11.61 3.86 2.88
N THR A 193 -11.56 4.15 1.57
CA THR A 193 -12.38 5.20 0.97
C THR A 193 -13.81 4.73 0.74
N PHE A 194 -13.95 3.64 -0.01
CA PHE A 194 -15.22 3.25 -0.63
C PHE A 194 -15.92 2.12 0.11
N LEU A 195 -15.21 1.33 0.92
CA LEU A 195 -15.77 0.15 1.59
C LEU A 195 -15.81 0.27 3.12
N ARG A 196 -15.12 1.25 3.71
CA ARG A 196 -15.21 1.56 5.16
C ARG A 196 -16.26 2.64 5.42
N GLY A 197 -17.35 2.23 6.06
CA GLY A 197 -18.47 3.10 6.41
C GLY A 197 -18.49 3.50 7.90
N PRO A 198 -19.67 3.81 8.45
CA PRO A 198 -19.87 4.06 9.87
C PRO A 198 -19.28 2.94 10.74
N ASN A 199 -18.75 3.29 11.91
CA ASN A 199 -18.09 2.38 12.86
C ASN A 199 -16.84 1.66 12.29
N TRP A 200 -16.31 2.14 11.16
CA TRP A 200 -15.27 1.44 10.39
C TRP A 200 -15.68 0.03 9.93
N SER A 201 -16.99 -0.24 9.89
CA SER A 201 -17.55 -1.49 9.41
C SER A 201 -17.35 -1.63 7.90
N PHE A 202 -17.28 -2.88 7.43
CA PHE A 202 -17.17 -3.16 6.01
C PHE A 202 -18.54 -3.08 5.34
N PHE A 203 -18.58 -2.41 4.18
CA PHE A 203 -19.73 -2.34 3.30
C PHE A 203 -19.29 -2.71 1.88
N GLY A 204 -20.12 -3.49 1.18
CA GLY A 204 -19.90 -3.76 -0.24
C GLY A 204 -19.97 -2.47 -1.06
N PRO A 205 -19.43 -2.46 -2.29
CA PRO A 205 -19.38 -1.26 -3.13
C PRO A 205 -20.73 -0.58 -3.37
N PHE A 206 -21.83 -1.35 -3.37
CA PHE A 206 -23.19 -0.86 -3.68
C PHE A 206 -24.12 -0.93 -2.47
N ASP A 207 -23.59 -1.32 -1.31
CA ASP A 207 -24.39 -1.45 -0.09
C ASP A 207 -24.74 -0.07 0.47
N TYR A 208 -25.94 0.05 0.99
CA TYR A 208 -26.34 1.22 1.76
C TYR A 208 -25.58 1.27 3.09
N TRP A 209 -24.98 2.41 3.41
CA TRP A 209 -24.23 2.61 4.64
C TRP A 209 -25.18 2.87 5.82
N ASP A 210 -25.63 1.80 6.44
CA ASP A 210 -26.43 1.85 7.67
C ASP A 210 -25.56 2.24 8.88
N HIS A 211 -25.89 3.37 9.52
CA HIS A 211 -25.20 3.88 10.70
C HIS A 211 -25.39 2.99 11.94
N SER A 212 -26.45 2.18 11.98
CA SER A 212 -26.74 1.27 13.08
C SER A 212 -26.00 -0.08 12.97
N LYS A 213 -25.35 -0.34 11.83
CA LYS A 213 -24.56 -1.56 11.62
C LYS A 213 -23.34 -1.56 12.54
N LEU A 214 -23.38 -2.45 13.53
CA LEU A 214 -22.28 -2.77 14.43
C LEU A 214 -21.87 -4.22 14.17
N GLU A 215 -20.78 -4.42 13.43
CA GLU A 215 -20.16 -5.74 13.30
C GLU A 215 -19.20 -5.94 14.49
N PRO A 216 -19.47 -6.90 15.40
CA PRO A 216 -18.55 -7.19 16.48
C PRO A 216 -17.26 -7.74 15.89
N LEU A 217 -16.18 -6.98 16.01
CA LEU A 217 -14.83 -7.45 15.71
C LEU A 217 -14.41 -8.40 16.84
N ILE A 218 -14.87 -9.65 16.78
CA ILE A 218 -14.39 -10.69 17.69
C ILE A 218 -12.89 -10.82 17.44
N ASN A 219 -12.09 -10.50 18.45
CA ASN A 219 -10.65 -10.63 18.36
C ASN A 219 -10.27 -11.98 18.92
N VAL A 220 -9.60 -12.78 18.11
CA VAL A 220 -9.01 -14.04 18.53
C VAL A 220 -7.50 -13.89 18.54
N ASP A 221 -6.87 -14.33 19.62
CA ASP A 221 -5.42 -14.34 19.75
C ASP A 221 -4.84 -15.67 19.28
N LEU A 222 -3.62 -15.66 18.75
CA LEU A 222 -2.96 -16.90 18.32
C LEU A 222 -2.73 -17.86 19.49
N SER A 223 -2.47 -17.34 20.69
CA SER A 223 -2.36 -18.13 21.92
C SER A 223 -3.68 -18.85 22.23
N GLU A 224 -4.83 -18.23 22.02
CA GLU A 224 -6.14 -18.87 22.17
C GLU A 224 -6.36 -19.98 21.12
N LEU A 225 -6.05 -19.71 19.85
CA LEU A 225 -6.11 -20.71 18.77
C LEU A 225 -5.27 -21.95 19.07
N PHE A 226 -4.09 -21.77 19.64
CA PHE A 226 -3.19 -22.87 19.94
C PHE A 226 -3.57 -23.62 21.23
N TRP A 227 -3.73 -22.92 22.35
CA TRP A 227 -3.95 -23.56 23.65
C TRP A 227 -5.40 -24.05 23.81
N VAL A 228 -6.38 -23.20 23.50
CA VAL A 228 -7.78 -23.49 23.75
C VAL A 228 -8.36 -24.34 22.62
N TYR A 229 -8.26 -23.87 21.39
CA TYR A 229 -8.92 -24.55 20.26
C TYR A 229 -8.19 -25.80 19.76
N MET A 230 -6.84 -25.79 19.72
CA MET A 230 -6.07 -26.93 19.22
C MET A 230 -5.72 -27.95 20.32
N LEU A 231 -5.34 -27.50 21.52
CA LEU A 231 -4.91 -28.39 22.62
C LEU A 231 -6.00 -28.67 23.68
N GLY A 232 -7.11 -27.91 23.67
CA GLY A 232 -8.18 -28.07 24.66
C GLY A 232 -7.76 -27.69 26.09
N GLN A 233 -6.71 -26.88 26.24
CA GLN A 233 -6.16 -26.46 27.53
C GLN A 233 -6.52 -25.00 27.83
N PRO A 234 -6.67 -24.61 29.10
CA PRO A 234 -6.77 -23.21 29.47
C PRO A 234 -5.48 -22.47 29.10
N LEU A 235 -5.58 -21.16 28.89
CA LEU A 235 -4.43 -20.31 28.62
C LEU A 235 -3.44 -20.38 29.80
N PRO A 236 -2.15 -20.65 29.57
CA PRO A 236 -1.13 -20.63 30.62
C PRO A 236 -1.03 -19.27 31.31
N ASP A 237 -0.84 -19.26 32.63
CA ASP A 237 -0.70 -18.01 33.41
C ASP A 237 0.58 -17.25 33.06
N PHE A 238 1.68 -17.98 32.80
CA PHE A 238 2.95 -17.35 32.46
C PHE A 238 2.97 -16.90 31.00
N TRP A 239 3.03 -15.57 30.80
CA TRP A 239 2.93 -14.92 29.48
C TRP A 239 3.87 -15.50 28.41
N LEU A 240 5.09 -15.91 28.78
CA LEU A 240 6.06 -16.43 27.81
C LEU A 240 5.65 -17.81 27.27
N VAL A 241 5.05 -18.65 28.11
CA VAL A 241 4.51 -19.95 27.68
C VAL A 241 3.22 -19.73 26.89
N ARG A 242 2.35 -18.82 27.37
CA ARG A 242 1.10 -18.44 26.70
C ARG A 242 1.36 -17.99 25.26
N GLU A 243 2.31 -17.09 25.05
CA GLU A 243 2.62 -16.48 23.76
C GLU A 243 3.74 -17.19 22.97
N PHE A 244 4.27 -18.30 23.51
CA PHE A 244 5.33 -19.07 22.86
C PHE A 244 5.04 -19.44 21.39
N PRO A 245 3.82 -19.89 21.02
CA PRO A 245 3.51 -20.20 19.62
C PRO A 245 3.69 -18.99 18.70
N GLY A 246 3.25 -17.81 19.14
CA GLY A 246 3.39 -16.57 18.38
C GLY A 246 4.83 -16.09 18.28
N ILE A 247 5.56 -16.10 19.40
CA ILE A 247 6.99 -15.75 19.44
C ILE A 247 7.78 -16.66 18.51
N LEU A 248 7.53 -17.97 18.58
CA LEU A 248 8.18 -18.96 17.71
C LEU A 248 7.88 -18.68 16.24
N LEU A 249 6.62 -18.39 15.89
CA LEU A 249 6.22 -18.08 14.52
C LEU A 249 6.94 -16.82 14.00
N ILE A 250 7.02 -15.76 14.81
CA ILE A 250 7.75 -14.54 14.46
C ILE A 250 9.25 -14.80 14.28
N VAL A 251 9.88 -15.57 15.17
CA VAL A 251 11.31 -15.92 15.06
C VAL A 251 11.57 -16.78 13.82
N LEU A 252 10.69 -17.72 13.52
CA LEU A 252 10.79 -18.52 12.29
C LEU A 252 10.60 -17.65 11.04
N TYR A 253 9.66 -16.71 11.07
CA TYR A 253 9.33 -15.84 9.94
C TYR A 253 10.39 -14.75 9.68
N LEU A 254 10.87 -14.05 10.70
CA LEU A 254 11.83 -12.95 10.54
C LEU A 254 13.29 -13.41 10.69
N GLY A 255 13.56 -14.52 11.37
CA GLY A 255 14.92 -15.02 11.61
C GLY A 255 15.30 -16.18 10.69
N PHE A 256 14.55 -17.27 10.71
CA PHE A 256 14.91 -18.50 9.98
C PHE A 256 14.59 -18.42 8.48
N LEU A 257 13.43 -17.87 8.12
CA LEU A 257 12.96 -17.80 6.74
C LEU A 257 13.91 -17.03 5.80
N PRO A 258 14.51 -15.87 6.18
CA PRO A 258 15.56 -15.24 5.37
C PRO A 258 16.72 -16.18 5.02
N ILE A 259 17.18 -16.96 5.99
CA ILE A 259 18.30 -17.89 5.80
C ILE A 259 17.90 -19.04 4.88
N LEU A 260 16.67 -19.55 5.04
CA LEU A 260 16.11 -20.58 4.18
C LEU A 260 15.97 -20.09 2.73
N LEU A 261 15.40 -18.89 2.54
CA LEU A 261 15.21 -18.25 1.25
C LEU A 261 16.53 -17.96 0.54
N ALA A 262 17.59 -17.61 1.28
CA ALA A 262 18.94 -17.45 0.75
C ALA A 262 19.52 -18.76 0.19
N LYS A 263 19.11 -19.92 0.71
CA LYS A 263 19.58 -21.23 0.25
C LYS A 263 18.74 -21.81 -0.89
N THR A 264 17.47 -21.41 -1.00
CA THR A 264 16.51 -21.94 -1.96
C THR A 264 16.27 -20.99 -3.13
N TRP A 265 15.26 -20.11 -3.03
CA TRP A 265 14.74 -19.31 -4.14
C TRP A 265 15.58 -18.07 -4.46
N PHE A 266 16.19 -17.46 -3.44
CA PHE A 266 17.01 -16.26 -3.60
C PHE A 266 18.51 -16.55 -3.63
N LYS A 267 18.93 -17.80 -3.83
CA LYS A 267 20.34 -18.20 -3.83
C LYS A 267 21.20 -17.37 -4.78
N LYS A 268 20.74 -17.17 -6.02
CA LYS A 268 21.46 -16.38 -7.02
C LYS A 268 21.63 -14.92 -6.57
N MET A 269 20.54 -14.32 -6.11
CA MET A 269 20.51 -12.94 -5.64
C MET A 269 21.41 -12.75 -4.41
N PHE A 270 21.37 -13.67 -3.44
CA PHE A 270 22.22 -13.67 -2.26
C PHE A 270 23.72 -13.64 -2.61
N ILE A 271 24.13 -14.44 -3.60
CA ILE A 271 25.52 -14.48 -4.08
C ILE A 271 25.90 -13.16 -4.76
N GLU A 272 25.00 -12.57 -5.55
CA GLU A 272 25.26 -11.34 -6.31
C GLU A 272 25.38 -10.08 -5.44
N ILE A 273 24.47 -9.89 -4.47
CA ILE A 273 24.41 -8.64 -3.67
C ILE A 273 25.15 -8.75 -2.32
N GLY A 274 25.42 -9.96 -1.86
CA GLY A 274 26.09 -10.28 -0.59
C GLY A 274 25.16 -10.24 0.64
N PHE A 275 25.67 -10.75 1.76
CA PHE A 275 24.89 -11.02 2.97
C PHE A 275 24.12 -9.80 3.52
N ALA A 276 24.80 -8.68 3.79
CA ALA A 276 24.18 -7.54 4.45
C ALA A 276 23.03 -6.92 3.63
N ARG A 277 23.24 -6.73 2.32
CA ARG A 277 22.21 -6.16 1.42
C ARG A 277 21.04 -7.10 1.24
N TYR A 278 21.33 -8.39 1.10
CA TYR A 278 20.30 -9.41 1.05
C TYR A 278 19.44 -9.40 2.31
N MET A 279 20.06 -9.36 3.50
CA MET A 279 19.33 -9.34 4.77
C MET A 279 18.44 -8.12 4.91
N VAL A 280 18.92 -6.92 4.55
CA VAL A 280 18.08 -5.72 4.56
C VAL A 280 16.92 -5.85 3.57
N MET A 281 17.21 -6.26 2.33
CA MET A 281 16.20 -6.42 1.29
C MET A 281 15.12 -7.44 1.68
N ILE A 282 15.52 -8.63 2.12
CA ILE A 282 14.58 -9.69 2.45
C ILE A 282 13.76 -9.34 3.70
N GLN A 283 14.36 -8.63 4.65
CA GLN A 283 13.63 -8.16 5.84
C GLN A 283 12.53 -7.16 5.46
N LEU A 284 12.84 -6.18 4.60
CA LEU A 284 11.85 -5.25 4.06
C LEU A 284 10.76 -5.98 3.28
N PHE A 285 11.14 -6.96 2.47
CA PHE A 285 10.20 -7.79 1.72
C PHE A 285 9.26 -8.59 2.65
N LEU A 286 9.78 -9.19 3.72
CA LEU A 286 9.00 -9.96 4.68
C LEU A 286 8.07 -9.07 5.52
N PHE A 287 8.49 -7.86 5.88
CA PHE A 287 7.61 -6.87 6.52
C PHE A 287 6.49 -6.42 5.58
N MET A 288 6.80 -6.21 4.30
CA MET A 288 5.78 -5.91 3.29
C MET A 288 4.80 -7.09 3.14
N ALA A 289 5.29 -8.33 3.10
CA ALA A 289 4.47 -9.54 2.99
C ALA A 289 3.66 -9.85 4.26
N LEU A 290 4.07 -9.34 5.43
CA LEU A 290 3.34 -9.51 6.68
C LEU A 290 1.94 -8.90 6.62
N LEU A 291 1.78 -7.77 5.93
CA LEU A 291 0.49 -7.10 5.76
C LEU A 291 -0.57 -8.01 5.10
N PRO A 292 -0.40 -8.49 3.84
CA PRO A 292 -1.41 -9.35 3.22
C PRO A 292 -1.59 -10.68 3.97
N ILE A 293 -0.54 -11.25 4.58
CA ILE A 293 -0.66 -12.44 5.43
C ILE A 293 -1.60 -12.14 6.61
N LYS A 294 -1.37 -11.04 7.33
CA LYS A 294 -2.20 -10.62 8.46
C LYS A 294 -3.64 -10.31 8.03
N MET A 295 -3.84 -9.71 6.85
CA MET A 295 -5.17 -9.47 6.29
C MET A 295 -5.93 -10.79 6.09
N ILE A 296 -5.29 -11.81 5.49
CA ILE A 296 -5.90 -13.12 5.29
C ILE A 296 -6.23 -13.77 6.64
N LEU A 297 -5.28 -13.77 7.60
CA LEU A 297 -5.51 -14.32 8.94
C LEU A 297 -6.66 -13.64 9.66
N ARG A 298 -6.77 -12.31 9.51
CA ARG A 298 -7.85 -11.52 10.08
C ARG A 298 -9.20 -11.87 9.45
N TRP A 299 -9.29 -12.05 8.14
CA TRP A 299 -10.55 -12.36 7.47
C TRP A 299 -11.01 -13.81 7.64
N THR A 300 -10.08 -14.75 7.80
CA THR A 300 -10.40 -16.19 7.88
C THR A 300 -10.57 -16.69 9.30
N PHE A 301 -9.75 -16.21 10.24
CA PHE A 301 -9.72 -16.69 11.62
C PHE A 301 -10.02 -15.60 12.65
N ASN A 302 -10.35 -14.38 12.22
CA ASN A 302 -10.52 -13.22 13.10
C ASN A 302 -9.28 -12.93 13.98
N LEU A 303 -8.10 -13.41 13.55
CA LEU A 303 -6.87 -13.30 14.30
C LEU A 303 -6.44 -11.84 14.44
N LYS A 304 -6.44 -11.29 15.66
CA LYS A 304 -5.98 -9.91 15.93
C LYS A 304 -4.51 -9.88 16.28
N TYR A 305 -4.08 -10.67 17.25
CA TYR A 305 -2.71 -10.68 17.73
C TYR A 305 -2.04 -12.06 17.49
N LEU A 306 -0.86 -12.03 16.88
CA LEU A 306 0.09 -13.13 16.86
C LEU A 306 0.77 -13.28 18.22
N VAL A 307 1.08 -12.15 18.86
CA VAL A 307 1.62 -12.11 20.23
C VAL A 307 0.85 -11.03 21.00
N HIS A 308 0.24 -11.40 22.12
CA HIS A 308 -0.56 -10.52 22.96
C HIS A 308 -0.01 -10.50 24.40
N ILE A 309 0.81 -9.51 24.72
CA ILE A 309 1.44 -9.36 26.03
C ILE A 309 0.95 -8.06 26.68
N ASN A 310 -0.20 -8.16 27.34
CA ASN A 310 -0.82 -7.05 28.06
C ASN A 310 0.07 -6.47 29.17
N GLU A 311 0.89 -7.31 29.79
CA GLU A 311 1.78 -6.95 30.89
C GLU A 311 2.82 -5.89 30.50
N PHE A 312 3.21 -5.86 29.22
CA PHE A 312 4.20 -4.91 28.67
C PHE A 312 3.63 -4.02 27.57
N PHE A 313 2.31 -4.06 27.34
CA PHE A 313 1.65 -3.39 26.21
C PHE A 313 2.31 -3.73 24.85
N LEU A 314 2.76 -4.98 24.69
CA LEU A 314 3.45 -5.44 23.49
C LEU A 314 2.56 -6.41 22.71
N ASN A 315 1.96 -5.87 21.63
CA ASN A 315 1.02 -6.58 20.79
C ASN A 315 1.48 -6.58 19.32
N ILE A 316 1.50 -7.74 18.67
CA ILE A 316 1.98 -7.97 17.29
C ILE A 316 0.93 -8.71 16.47
#